data_AF-A0A7K4HN06-F1
#
_entry.id   AF-A0A7K4HN06-F1
#
_cell.length_a   1.000
_cell.length_b   1.000
_cell.length_c   1.000
_cell.angle_alpha   90.00
_cell.angle_beta   90.00
_cell.angle_gamma   90.00
#
_symmetry.space_group_name_H-M   'P 1'
#
loop_
_entity.id
_entity.type
_entity.pdbx_description
1 polymer ?
#
loop_
_entity_poly.entity_id
_entity_poly.type
_entity_poly.pdbx_seq_one_letter_code
_entity_poly.pdbx_strand_id
1 'polypeptide(L)'
;MIAKAAILWDEPGTFNRFVNECCGICCDHVNQHLIASPFYRGRYVALVVPTGFGNPRYCRLLPGLRAAAPRIRRFVENGGRLLVFGAADERPGAYDWLPFPVEYRHEYRERALCFPGNTPYASLIDGYDAGAVETDGIFPVHGGETVAETPEGEAVIIAKEIGDGVIVVAATHEYPSAKFMGAFCTAERETLF
;
A
#
# COMPACT_ATOMS: atom_id res chain seq x y z
N MET A 1 -17.94 8.87 10.99
CA MET A 1 -16.93 8.17 10.17
C MET A 1 -15.79 9.15 9.92
N ILE A 2 -14.57 8.77 10.29
CA ILE A 2 -13.35 9.56 10.12
C ILE A 2 -12.69 9.11 8.82
N ALA A 3 -12.36 10.04 7.92
CA ALA A 3 -11.63 9.77 6.68
C ALA A 3 -10.23 10.40 6.78
N LYS A 4 -9.21 9.58 7.10
CA LYS A 4 -7.86 10.09 7.35
C LYS A 4 -6.75 9.12 6.97
N ALA A 5 -5.77 9.60 6.22
CA ALA A 5 -4.62 8.83 5.80
C ALA A 5 -3.30 9.57 6.08
N ALA A 6 -2.21 8.82 6.08
CA ALA A 6 -0.87 9.39 5.92
C ALA A 6 -0.18 8.73 4.73
N ILE A 7 0.43 9.55 3.87
CA ILE A 7 1.33 9.07 2.82
C ILE A 7 2.74 9.11 3.36
N LEU A 8 3.37 7.93 3.34
CA LEU A 8 4.75 7.73 3.72
C LEU A 8 5.60 7.97 2.47
N TRP A 9 6.26 9.12 2.38
CA TRP A 9 7.09 9.49 1.24
C TRP A 9 8.09 10.57 1.62
N ASP A 10 9.15 10.79 0.84
CA ASP A 10 10.16 11.80 1.22
C ASP A 10 9.63 13.24 1.17
N GLU A 11 8.86 13.57 0.14
CA GLU A 11 8.32 14.91 -0.10
C GLU A 11 6.82 14.85 -0.44
N PRO A 12 6.02 15.87 -0.12
CA PRO A 12 4.64 15.94 -0.57
C PRO A 12 4.58 15.92 -2.10
N GLY A 13 3.72 15.07 -2.67
CA GLY A 13 3.65 14.89 -4.13
C GLY A 13 2.25 14.87 -4.70
N THR A 14 2.15 14.48 -5.97
CA THR A 14 0.89 14.31 -6.69
C THR A 14 -0.05 13.30 -6.02
N PHE A 15 0.50 12.26 -5.37
CA PHE A 15 -0.30 11.29 -4.63
C PHE A 15 -1.03 11.95 -3.45
N ASN A 16 -0.37 12.83 -2.70
CA ASN A 16 -1.02 13.61 -1.62
C ASN A 16 -2.13 14.48 -2.16
N ARG A 17 -1.91 15.10 -3.32
CA ARG A 17 -2.91 15.92 -3.99
C ARG A 17 -4.12 15.08 -4.43
N PHE A 18 -3.88 13.92 -5.03
CA PHE A 18 -4.92 12.97 -5.42
C PHE A 18 -5.78 12.53 -4.22
N VAL A 19 -5.16 12.14 -3.10
CA VAL A 19 -5.90 11.69 -1.91
C VAL A 19 -6.70 12.84 -1.27
N ASN A 20 -6.13 14.04 -1.18
CA ASN A 20 -6.83 15.18 -0.60
C ASN A 20 -7.92 15.75 -1.53
N GLU A 21 -7.60 16.03 -2.79
CA GLU A 21 -8.48 16.75 -3.71
C GLU A 21 -9.46 15.83 -4.44
N CYS A 22 -9.01 14.66 -4.91
CA CYS A 22 -9.86 13.76 -5.70
C CYS A 22 -10.65 12.78 -4.82
N CYS A 23 -10.06 12.33 -3.71
CA CYS A 23 -10.72 11.36 -2.82
C CYS A 23 -11.40 12.02 -1.60
N GLY A 24 -11.11 13.30 -1.32
CA GLY A 24 -11.71 14.02 -0.18
C GLY A 24 -11.26 13.51 1.19
N ILE A 25 -10.07 12.88 1.28
CA ILE A 25 -9.53 12.29 2.51
C ILE A 25 -8.51 13.25 3.11
N CYS A 26 -8.59 13.50 4.43
CA CYS A 26 -7.55 14.26 5.12
C CYS A 26 -6.24 13.47 5.10
N CYS A 27 -5.27 13.93 4.32
CA CYS A 27 -4.03 13.20 4.10
C CYS A 27 -2.80 13.98 4.57
N ASP A 28 -2.17 13.46 5.62
CA ASP A 28 -0.89 13.96 6.11
C ASP A 28 0.26 13.40 5.25
N HIS A 29 1.38 14.13 5.25
CA HIS A 29 2.65 13.67 4.71
C HIS A 29 3.57 13.26 5.87
N VAL A 30 4.15 12.07 5.78
CA VAL A 30 5.08 11.54 6.79
C VAL A 30 6.36 11.13 6.09
N ASN A 31 7.43 11.91 6.31
CA ASN A 31 8.74 11.63 5.72
C ASN A 31 9.54 10.57 6.47
N GLN A 32 10.66 10.18 5.86
CA GLN A 32 11.61 9.20 6.41
C GLN A 32 12.08 9.53 7.85
N HIS A 33 12.19 10.81 8.20
CA HIS A 33 12.63 11.23 9.54
C HIS A 33 11.53 11.07 10.58
N LEU A 34 10.28 11.38 10.22
CA LEU A 34 9.14 11.22 11.10
C LEU A 34 8.83 9.75 11.36
N ILE A 35 8.82 8.91 10.32
CA ILE A 35 8.55 7.47 10.47
C ILE A 35 9.62 6.76 11.31
N ALA A 36 10.89 7.13 11.13
CA ALA A 36 11.99 6.57 11.91
C ALA A 36 12.04 7.10 13.36
N SER A 37 11.36 8.21 13.66
CA SER A 37 11.38 8.82 14.99
C SER A 37 10.50 8.03 15.97
N PRO A 38 11.05 7.49 17.07
CA PRO A 38 10.27 6.74 18.07
C PRO A 38 9.28 7.61 18.85
N PHE A 39 9.41 8.94 18.77
CA PHE A 39 8.55 9.90 19.46
C PHE A 39 7.42 10.44 18.59
N TYR A 40 7.50 10.22 17.27
CA TYR A 40 6.41 10.59 16.38
C TYR A 40 5.16 9.80 16.75
N ARG A 41 4.02 10.47 16.90
CA ARG A 41 2.74 9.85 17.27
C ARG A 41 1.63 10.40 16.38
N GLY A 42 1.48 9.79 15.22
CA GLY A 42 0.39 10.07 14.31
C GLY A 42 -0.84 9.22 14.64
N ARG A 43 -2.03 9.70 14.31
CA ARG A 43 -3.25 8.90 14.37
C ARG A 43 -3.94 8.93 13.01
N TYR A 44 -4.14 7.75 12.46
CA TYR A 44 -4.57 7.54 11.08
C TYR A 44 -5.54 6.37 10.98
N VAL A 45 -6.41 6.40 9.97
CA VAL A 45 -7.16 5.19 9.57
C VAL A 45 -6.28 4.34 8.65
N ALA A 46 -5.61 4.98 7.69
CA ALA A 46 -4.76 4.29 6.72
C ALA A 46 -3.37 4.91 6.59
N LEU A 47 -2.38 4.07 6.28
CA LEU A 47 -1.07 4.46 5.81
C LEU A 47 -0.92 4.03 4.35
N VAL A 48 -0.30 4.86 3.53
CA VAL A 48 -0.05 4.56 2.12
C VAL A 48 1.44 4.71 1.83
N VAL A 49 2.04 3.69 1.22
CA VAL A 49 3.43 3.68 0.74
C VAL A 49 3.39 3.63 -0.79
N PRO A 50 3.64 4.74 -1.49
CA PRO A 50 3.61 4.81 -2.96
C PRO A 50 4.69 3.96 -3.66
N THR A 51 4.52 3.78 -4.98
CA THR A 51 5.46 3.06 -5.84
C THR A 51 6.85 3.69 -5.75
N GLY A 52 7.89 2.87 -5.71
CA GLY A 52 9.29 3.30 -5.74
C GLY A 52 9.93 3.48 -4.37
N PHE A 53 9.23 3.14 -3.29
CA PHE A 53 9.75 3.26 -1.91
C PHE A 53 11.03 2.44 -1.67
N GLY A 54 11.25 1.38 -2.45
CA GLY A 54 12.40 0.49 -2.36
C GLY A 54 13.60 0.94 -3.20
N ASN A 55 13.40 1.87 -4.14
CA ASN A 55 14.43 2.31 -5.06
C ASN A 55 15.18 3.53 -4.50
N PRO A 56 16.47 3.39 -4.12
CA PRO A 56 17.24 4.45 -3.46
C PRO A 56 17.55 5.65 -4.37
N ARG A 57 17.32 5.53 -5.68
CA ARG A 57 17.44 6.67 -6.62
C ARG A 57 16.26 7.63 -6.53
N TYR A 58 15.09 7.13 -6.12
CA TYR A 58 13.86 7.90 -6.04
C TYR A 58 13.46 8.24 -4.60
N CYS A 59 13.73 7.33 -3.65
CA CYS A 59 13.25 7.48 -2.29
C CYS A 59 14.21 6.87 -1.25
N ARG A 60 14.26 7.46 -0.05
CA ARG A 60 15.04 7.01 1.10
C ARG A 60 14.15 6.47 2.24
N LEU A 61 12.91 6.11 1.93
CA LEU A 61 11.91 5.68 2.91
C LEU A 61 12.16 4.27 3.48
N LEU A 62 12.73 3.34 2.68
CA LEU A 62 12.88 1.94 3.07
C LEU A 62 13.60 1.71 4.42
N PRO A 63 14.75 2.37 4.73
CA PRO A 63 15.35 2.28 6.07
C PRO A 63 14.40 2.73 7.20
N GLY A 64 13.60 3.77 6.96
CA GLY A 64 12.61 4.25 7.91
C GLY A 64 11.46 3.25 8.13
N LEU A 65 10.98 2.60 7.06
CA LEU A 65 9.97 1.53 7.15
C LEU A 65 10.49 0.35 7.98
N ARG A 66 11.73 -0.08 7.75
CA ARG A 66 12.39 -1.13 8.54
C ARG A 66 12.52 -0.77 10.01
N ALA A 67 12.95 0.46 10.32
CA ALA A 67 13.03 0.95 11.69
C ALA A 67 11.66 1.00 12.37
N ALA A 68 10.60 1.33 11.62
CA ALA A 68 9.23 1.41 12.10
C ALA A 68 8.45 0.09 12.05
N ALA A 69 9.04 -1.02 11.56
CA ALA A 69 8.34 -2.29 11.35
C ALA A 69 7.54 -2.77 12.59
N PRO A 70 8.06 -2.71 13.84
CA PRO A 70 7.29 -3.10 15.02
C PRO A 70 6.07 -2.19 15.28
N ARG A 71 6.16 -0.91 14.92
CA ARG A 71 5.05 0.05 15.05
C ARG A 71 4.01 -0.14 13.97
N ILE A 72 4.45 -0.34 12.72
CA ILE A 72 3.57 -0.67 11.59
C ILE A 72 2.76 -1.93 11.92
N ARG A 73 3.43 -2.97 12.44
CA ARG A 73 2.76 -4.20 12.90
C ARG A 73 1.67 -3.91 13.92
N ARG A 74 1.99 -3.18 14.99
CA ARG A 74 1.02 -2.81 16.04
C ARG A 74 -0.10 -1.92 15.50
N PHE A 75 0.20 -1.00 14.59
CA PHE A 75 -0.81 -0.15 13.95
C PHE A 75 -1.83 -1.00 13.22
N VAL A 76 -1.38 -1.96 12.40
CA VAL A 76 -2.29 -2.86 11.67
C VAL A 76 -3.05 -3.78 12.62
N GLU A 77 -2.35 -4.43 13.56
CA GLU A 77 -2.97 -5.33 14.56
C GLU A 77 -4.13 -4.65 15.33
N ASN A 78 -4.04 -3.33 15.57
CA ASN A 78 -5.06 -2.54 16.28
C ASN A 78 -6.13 -1.91 15.37
N GLY A 79 -6.19 -2.26 14.09
CA GLY A 79 -7.23 -1.84 13.16
C GLY A 79 -6.83 -0.77 12.16
N GLY A 80 -5.55 -0.38 12.15
CA GLY A 80 -4.98 0.44 11.10
C GLY A 80 -4.91 -0.33 9.78
N ARG A 81 -4.97 0.40 8.66
CA ARG A 81 -4.93 -0.18 7.31
C ARG A 81 -3.68 0.28 6.57
N LEU A 82 -3.00 -0.61 5.87
CA LEU A 82 -1.77 -0.29 5.16
C LEU A 82 -1.92 -0.63 3.68
N LEU A 83 -1.71 0.35 2.81
CA LEU A 83 -1.61 0.17 1.36
C LEU A 83 -0.15 0.35 0.94
N VAL A 84 0.43 -0.64 0.25
CA VAL A 84 1.82 -0.61 -0.19
C VAL A 84 1.88 -0.90 -1.69
N PHE A 85 2.50 -0.02 -2.45
CA PHE A 85 2.67 -0.21 -3.88
C PHE A 85 4.01 -0.92 -4.23
N GLY A 86 4.30 -1.10 -5.52
CA GLY A 86 5.52 -1.73 -6.01
C GLY A 86 6.81 -1.03 -5.55
N ALA A 87 7.85 -1.82 -5.23
CA ALA A 87 9.12 -1.25 -4.77
C ALA A 87 9.90 -0.51 -5.88
N ALA A 88 9.59 -0.77 -7.16
CA ALA A 88 10.29 -0.30 -8.36
C ALA A 88 11.82 -0.54 -8.32
N ASP A 89 12.22 -1.62 -7.67
CA ASP A 89 13.60 -2.10 -7.57
C ASP A 89 13.58 -3.63 -7.45
N GLU A 90 14.55 -4.32 -8.03
CA GLU A 90 14.69 -5.78 -7.95
C GLU A 90 15.37 -6.24 -6.66
N ARG A 91 15.75 -5.30 -5.78
CA ARG A 91 16.46 -5.60 -4.54
C ARG A 91 15.70 -6.62 -3.68
N PRO A 92 16.33 -7.75 -3.33
CA PRO A 92 15.76 -8.71 -2.38
C PRO A 92 15.44 -8.05 -1.04
N GLY A 93 14.31 -8.45 -0.44
CA GLY A 93 13.90 -7.98 0.88
C GLY A 93 13.37 -6.55 0.92
N ALA A 94 12.91 -5.97 -0.20
CA ALA A 94 12.25 -4.66 -0.18
C ALA A 94 11.02 -4.61 0.75
N TYR A 95 10.40 -5.76 1.04
CA TYR A 95 9.20 -5.89 1.88
C TYR A 95 9.48 -6.58 3.23
N ASP A 96 10.75 -6.75 3.63
CA ASP A 96 11.15 -7.41 4.89
C ASP A 96 10.66 -6.74 6.19
N TRP A 97 10.13 -5.53 6.08
CA TRP A 97 9.51 -4.75 7.15
C TRP A 97 8.02 -5.08 7.35
N LEU A 98 7.40 -5.84 6.44
CA LEU A 98 6.03 -6.35 6.60
C LEU A 98 5.99 -7.55 7.56
N PRO A 99 4.88 -7.74 8.29
CA PRO A 99 4.75 -8.83 9.27
C PRO A 99 4.45 -10.21 8.65
N PHE A 100 4.56 -10.36 7.33
CA PHE A 100 4.38 -11.61 6.58
C PHE A 100 5.30 -11.61 5.35
N PRO A 101 5.69 -12.77 4.81
CA PRO A 101 6.60 -12.84 3.67
C PRO A 101 5.96 -12.23 2.42
N VAL A 102 6.73 -11.39 1.72
CA VAL A 102 6.42 -10.83 0.39
C VAL A 102 7.72 -10.73 -0.39
N GLU A 103 7.78 -11.43 -1.52
CA GLU A 103 8.81 -11.25 -2.53
C GLU A 103 8.20 -10.51 -3.72
N TYR A 104 8.98 -9.63 -4.33
CA TYR A 104 8.56 -8.80 -5.45
C TYR A 104 9.51 -9.00 -6.61
N ARG A 105 8.96 -9.21 -7.80
CA ARG A 105 9.71 -9.21 -9.06
C ARG A 105 9.28 -7.97 -9.83
N HIS A 106 10.22 -7.06 -10.05
CA HIS A 106 9.98 -5.87 -10.85
C HIS A 106 9.82 -6.27 -12.33
N GLU A 107 8.72 -5.87 -12.94
CA GLU A 107 8.43 -6.14 -14.35
C GLU A 107 7.36 -5.17 -14.84
N TYR A 108 7.76 -4.06 -15.44
CA TYR A 108 6.81 -3.10 -15.97
C TYR A 108 6.12 -3.63 -17.22
N ARG A 109 4.80 -3.83 -17.17
CA ARG A 109 4.00 -4.32 -18.29
C ARG A 109 2.51 -4.04 -18.09
N GLU A 110 1.80 -3.82 -19.19
CA GLU A 110 0.34 -3.90 -19.23
C GLU A 110 -0.12 -5.36 -19.14
N ARG A 111 -1.10 -5.65 -18.28
CA ARG A 111 -1.61 -6.99 -18.01
C ARG A 111 -3.13 -6.99 -17.84
N ALA A 112 -3.75 -8.07 -18.30
CA ALA A 112 -5.10 -8.41 -17.87
C ALA A 112 -5.06 -8.93 -16.42
N LEU A 113 -6.03 -8.54 -15.61
CA LEU A 113 -6.20 -8.99 -14.24
C LEU A 113 -7.49 -9.78 -14.07
N CYS A 114 -7.37 -10.90 -13.36
CA CYS A 114 -8.44 -11.78 -12.93
C CYS A 114 -8.60 -11.67 -11.41
N PHE A 115 -9.83 -11.81 -10.94
CA PHE A 115 -10.20 -11.66 -9.52
C PHE A 115 -10.76 -12.99 -9.02
N PRO A 116 -9.93 -13.87 -8.45
CA PRO A 116 -10.33 -15.24 -8.11
C PRO A 116 -11.36 -15.31 -6.96
N GLY A 117 -11.46 -14.25 -6.16
CA GLY A 117 -12.38 -14.15 -5.02
C GLY A 117 -13.19 -12.86 -5.01
N ASN A 118 -14.27 -12.86 -4.22
CA ASN A 118 -15.03 -11.65 -3.95
C ASN A 118 -14.47 -10.96 -2.70
N THR A 119 -13.66 -9.94 -2.91
CA THR A 119 -13.03 -9.15 -1.84
C THR A 119 -13.27 -7.66 -2.09
N PRO A 120 -13.51 -6.84 -1.05
CA PRO A 120 -13.65 -5.40 -1.22
C PRO A 120 -12.39 -4.75 -1.81
N TYR A 121 -11.21 -5.39 -1.70
CA TYR A 121 -9.96 -4.85 -2.19
C TYR A 121 -9.82 -4.90 -3.71
N ALA A 122 -10.66 -5.69 -4.42
CA ALA A 122 -10.73 -5.68 -5.88
C ALA A 122 -11.11 -4.30 -6.43
N SER A 123 -11.83 -3.49 -5.65
CA SER A 123 -12.20 -2.13 -6.02
C SER A 123 -11.02 -1.17 -6.19
N LEU A 124 -9.79 -1.59 -5.85
CA LEU A 124 -8.56 -0.80 -6.06
C LEU A 124 -8.45 -0.31 -7.50
N ILE A 125 -8.86 -1.12 -8.48
CA ILE A 125 -8.85 -0.76 -9.90
C ILE A 125 -10.25 -0.44 -10.48
N ASP A 126 -11.24 -0.13 -9.64
CA ASP A 126 -12.57 0.28 -10.13
C ASP A 126 -12.44 1.50 -11.06
N GLY A 127 -13.02 1.40 -12.26
CA GLY A 127 -12.98 2.46 -13.28
C GLY A 127 -11.86 2.32 -14.30
N TYR A 128 -10.94 1.37 -14.12
CA TYR A 128 -9.92 0.99 -15.09
C TYR A 128 -10.36 -0.19 -15.96
N ASP A 129 -9.71 -0.37 -17.11
CA ASP A 129 -9.91 -1.56 -17.94
C ASP A 129 -9.11 -2.72 -17.34
N ALA A 130 -9.80 -3.65 -16.66
CA ALA A 130 -9.17 -4.83 -16.09
C ALA A 130 -8.45 -5.71 -17.12
N GLY A 131 -8.71 -5.56 -18.42
CA GLY A 131 -7.99 -6.25 -19.48
C GLY A 131 -6.62 -5.65 -19.82
N ALA A 132 -6.33 -4.43 -19.34
CA ALA A 132 -5.17 -3.63 -19.76
C ALA A 132 -4.65 -2.74 -18.62
N VAL A 133 -4.38 -3.32 -17.44
CA VAL A 133 -3.88 -2.59 -16.27
C VAL A 133 -2.36 -2.47 -16.35
N GLU A 134 -1.82 -1.27 -16.17
CA GLU A 134 -0.37 -1.09 -16.03
C GLU A 134 0.11 -1.65 -14.69
N THR A 135 1.07 -2.57 -14.72
CA THR A 135 1.70 -3.18 -13.55
C THR A 135 3.19 -2.89 -13.55
N ASP A 136 3.78 -2.67 -12.39
CA ASP A 136 5.23 -2.50 -12.21
C ASP A 136 5.93 -3.78 -11.71
N GLY A 137 5.19 -4.86 -11.48
CA GLY A 137 5.74 -6.14 -11.08
C GLY A 137 4.69 -7.17 -10.68
N ILE A 138 5.15 -8.23 -10.03
CA ILE A 138 4.32 -9.31 -9.47
C ILE A 138 4.86 -9.77 -8.10
N PHE A 139 4.06 -10.55 -7.38
CA PHE A 139 4.42 -11.15 -6.09
C PHE A 139 4.53 -12.68 -6.20
N PRO A 140 5.69 -13.24 -6.60
CA PRO A 140 5.84 -14.68 -6.80
C PRO A 140 5.75 -15.49 -5.50
N VAL A 141 6.06 -14.88 -4.34
CA VAL A 141 5.96 -15.50 -3.03
C VAL A 141 5.29 -14.52 -2.08
N HIS A 142 4.18 -14.93 -1.46
CA HIS A 142 3.50 -14.11 -0.46
C HIS A 142 2.79 -14.94 0.61
N GLY A 143 2.65 -14.37 1.81
CA GLY A 143 1.85 -14.91 2.90
C GLY A 143 0.40 -14.38 2.96
N GLY A 144 0.03 -13.54 1.99
CA GLY A 144 -1.32 -12.96 1.81
C GLY A 144 -2.26 -13.82 0.97
N GLU A 145 -3.51 -13.41 0.89
CA GLU A 145 -4.50 -13.90 -0.07
C GLU A 145 -4.40 -13.10 -1.37
N THR A 146 -4.52 -13.80 -2.50
CA THR A 146 -4.52 -13.17 -3.83
C THR A 146 -5.84 -12.45 -4.07
N VAL A 147 -5.77 -11.13 -4.27
CA VAL A 147 -6.91 -10.27 -4.63
C VAL A 147 -7.06 -10.20 -6.14
N ALA A 148 -5.94 -10.03 -6.85
CA ALA A 148 -5.88 -9.97 -8.30
C ALA A 148 -4.62 -10.69 -8.80
N GLU A 149 -4.78 -11.42 -9.89
CA GLU A 149 -3.72 -12.18 -10.55
C GLU A 149 -3.82 -12.07 -12.07
N THR A 150 -2.74 -12.39 -12.77
CA THR A 150 -2.77 -12.51 -14.23
C THR A 150 -3.51 -13.80 -14.64
N PRO A 151 -3.92 -13.95 -15.92
CA PRO A 151 -4.50 -15.21 -16.41
C PRO A 151 -3.59 -16.44 -16.21
N GLU A 152 -2.28 -16.23 -16.10
CA GLU A 152 -1.28 -17.26 -15.82
C GLU A 152 -1.16 -17.61 -14.32
N GLY A 153 -1.89 -16.92 -13.44
CA GLY A 153 -1.88 -17.13 -11.99
C GLY A 153 -0.75 -16.38 -11.27
N GLU A 154 -0.16 -15.34 -11.88
CA GLU A 154 0.85 -14.51 -11.21
C GLU A 154 0.15 -13.44 -10.35
N ALA A 155 0.38 -13.43 -9.03
CA ALA A 155 -0.27 -12.47 -8.14
C ALA A 155 0.21 -11.02 -8.38
N VAL A 156 -0.73 -10.09 -8.51
CA VAL A 156 -0.49 -8.63 -8.74
C VAL A 156 -1.01 -7.78 -7.59
N ILE A 157 -2.09 -8.20 -6.93
CA ILE A 157 -2.60 -7.57 -5.73
C ILE A 157 -2.81 -8.65 -4.69
N ILE A 158 -2.28 -8.44 -3.49
CA ILE A 158 -2.43 -9.35 -2.35
C ILE A 158 -2.96 -8.59 -1.15
N ALA A 159 -3.72 -9.27 -0.29
CA ALA A 159 -4.20 -8.73 0.97
C ALA A 159 -3.88 -9.67 2.13
N LYS A 160 -3.64 -9.12 3.31
CA LYS A 160 -3.47 -9.88 4.53
C LYS A 160 -4.18 -9.20 5.69
N GLU A 161 -5.21 -9.85 6.21
CA GLU A 161 -5.82 -9.46 7.48
C GLU A 161 -4.90 -9.81 8.65
N ILE A 162 -4.73 -8.87 9.59
CA ILE A 162 -3.88 -9.02 10.77
C ILE A 162 -4.53 -8.28 11.94
N GLY A 163 -4.97 -9.04 12.96
CA GLY A 163 -5.74 -8.46 14.06
C GLY A 163 -7.02 -7.82 13.53
N ASP A 164 -7.26 -6.56 13.92
CA ASP A 164 -8.43 -5.79 13.47
C ASP A 164 -8.20 -5.06 12.12
N GLY A 165 -7.01 -5.15 11.54
CA GLY A 165 -6.58 -4.37 10.38
C GLY A 165 -6.22 -5.22 9.16
N VAL A 166 -5.75 -4.55 8.11
CA VAL A 166 -5.36 -5.19 6.84
C VAL A 166 -4.17 -4.51 6.20
N ILE A 167 -3.34 -5.31 5.53
CA ILE A 167 -2.30 -4.87 4.61
C ILE A 167 -2.69 -5.27 3.20
N VAL A 168 -2.79 -4.30 2.28
CA VAL A 168 -2.95 -4.52 0.85
C VAL A 168 -1.65 -4.14 0.17
N VAL A 169 -1.09 -5.05 -0.62
CA VAL A 169 0.11 -4.81 -1.43
C VAL A 169 -0.28 -4.93 -2.90
N ALA A 170 0.01 -3.91 -3.70
CA ALA A 170 -0.37 -3.84 -5.10
C ALA A 170 0.85 -3.52 -5.96
N ALA A 171 1.05 -4.28 -7.03
CA ALA A 171 2.04 -3.99 -8.06
C ALA A 171 1.42 -3.27 -9.27
N THR A 172 0.27 -2.62 -9.09
CA THR A 172 -0.37 -1.76 -10.09
C THR A 172 0.38 -0.42 -10.16
N HIS A 173 0.57 0.10 -11.37
CA HIS A 173 1.18 1.41 -11.62
C HIS A 173 0.14 2.55 -11.74
N GLU A 174 -1.13 2.22 -11.59
CA GLU A 174 -2.24 3.18 -11.58
C GLU A 174 -2.51 3.74 -10.19
N TYR A 175 -3.13 4.92 -10.12
CA TYR A 175 -3.70 5.39 -8.85
C TYR A 175 -4.84 4.47 -8.40
N PRO A 176 -5.01 4.23 -7.10
CA PRO A 176 -6.14 3.47 -6.61
C PRO A 176 -7.43 4.25 -6.86
N SER A 177 -8.54 3.57 -7.15
CA SER A 177 -9.83 4.21 -7.40
C SER A 177 -10.27 5.08 -6.21
N ALA A 178 -10.95 6.20 -6.49
CA ALA A 178 -11.47 7.07 -5.44
C ALA A 178 -12.47 6.33 -4.51
N LYS A 179 -13.22 5.37 -5.06
CA LYS A 179 -14.14 4.52 -4.30
C LYS A 179 -13.38 3.63 -3.32
N PHE A 180 -12.31 2.97 -3.76
CA PHE A 180 -11.45 2.19 -2.89
C PHE A 180 -10.83 3.06 -1.81
N MET A 181 -10.23 4.20 -2.18
CA MET A 181 -9.60 5.10 -1.21
C MET A 181 -10.59 5.62 -0.17
N GLY A 182 -11.80 6.00 -0.60
CA GLY A 182 -12.86 6.43 0.31
C GLY A 182 -13.24 5.35 1.32
N ALA A 183 -13.39 4.10 0.89
CA ALA A 183 -13.68 2.98 1.79
C ALA A 183 -12.48 2.63 2.69
N PHE A 184 -11.28 2.53 2.11
CA PHE A 184 -10.06 2.08 2.75
C PHE A 184 -9.56 3.08 3.79
N CYS A 185 -9.71 4.38 3.57
CA CYS A 185 -9.27 5.42 4.51
C CYS A 185 -10.36 5.90 5.47
N THR A 186 -11.53 5.26 5.49
CA THR A 186 -12.65 5.63 6.37
C THR A 186 -12.95 4.56 7.42
N ALA A 187 -13.04 4.96 8.69
CA ALA A 187 -13.38 4.08 9.81
C ALA A 187 -14.07 4.84 10.96
N GLU A 188 -14.54 4.12 11.99
CA GLU A 188 -15.13 4.72 13.19
C GLU A 188 -14.10 5.37 14.11
N ARG A 189 -12.85 4.88 14.10
CA ARG A 189 -11.75 5.35 14.94
C ARG A 189 -10.45 5.46 14.14
N GLU A 190 -9.56 6.34 14.60
CA GLU A 190 -8.17 6.36 14.16
C GLU A 190 -7.32 5.43 15.04
N THR A 191 -6.28 4.85 14.45
CA THR A 191 -5.30 4.02 15.15
C THR A 191 -4.01 4.79 15.36
N LEU A 192 -3.41 4.63 16.54
CA LEU A 192 -2.11 5.23 16.84
C LEU A 192 -1.00 4.53 16.05
N PHE A 193 -0.20 5.34 15.36
CA PHE A 193 1.05 4.93 14.71
C PHE A 193 2.27 5.25 15.57
#